data_AF-A0A1X1N0Z3-F1
#
_entry.id   AF-A0A1X1N0Z3-F1
#
_cell.length_a   1.000
_cell.length_b   1.000
_cell.length_c   1.000
_cell.angle_alpha   90.00
_cell.angle_beta   90.00
_cell.angle_gamma   90.00
#
_symmetry.space_group_name_H-M   'P 1'
#
loop_
_entity.id
_entity.type
_entity.pdbx_description
1 polymer ?
#
loop_
_entity_poly.entity_id
_entity_poly.type
_entity_poly.pdbx_seq_one_letter_code
_entity_poly.pdbx_strand_id
1 'polypeptide(L)'
;MLRDRIPPGVLPPTALHHGGPPVTTMTDTLPAARAPEPDAPAEEVTTPAADTSEEATAPERTPPALRDMPGMLWPVAIVALVGATAAALVGFALSYRTLVDAAQGWGFGVYGSRAFPIGVDGAIVGFYAFDLILVWRRMPKPMLRGAAHLMTAVTIALNVTAASSSAPGRPDVWAALAEQPGRLISHAAMPIVFVFTVEGVRHLISRTARLEAGVDAGVLTLADWALHPVITWRIFQHAKTWPCTYDRARREVRELAVYRVWLKHRQAIEAGLKEGQVSALDRLPDLLAPYGVSVEDALAVPDEMRRRERERQATRKRIDQELKHQAECEERERAHAEKLAKLAAEKEELRAAGELDVLRAEVEGERQAAAHLAAAAADTAGIEAAAARSAAERAATEAERRAAAEEEAEESARTMALRRKAAEDERAAARAAKEAAEAADRAADIAARAAAKEAEAQRIAAAAERDKEAAAAAELRAAQAREEARRAELRAVAAEDALSLSDRDRRVRRVAWMIATRAGGDPLRLPLGEIEVALGVQNGAASTYRKDAADLIGSGYDYRTDPLHAAYQEVYKTNWASA
;
A
#
# COMPACT_ATOMS: atom_id res chain seq x y z
N MET A 1 -8.80 45.25 -62.97
CA MET A 1 -8.66 45.61 -64.39
C MET A 1 -8.30 44.36 -65.16
N LEU A 2 -9.13 44.04 -66.14
CA LEU A 2 -9.02 43.12 -67.30
C LEU A 2 -8.14 41.85 -67.17
N ARG A 3 -8.72 40.64 -67.34
CA ARG A 3 -9.02 39.97 -68.64
C ARG A 3 -7.73 39.79 -69.47
N ASP A 4 -7.34 38.63 -70.01
CA ASP A 4 -8.10 37.50 -70.54
C ASP A 4 -7.12 36.33 -70.82
N ARG A 5 -7.72 35.16 -71.09
CA ARG A 5 -7.35 34.14 -72.11
C ARG A 5 -7.10 32.71 -71.61
N ILE A 6 -8.23 32.00 -71.56
CA ILE A 6 -8.49 30.60 -71.97
C ILE A 6 -7.99 30.43 -73.46
N PRO A 7 -7.81 29.23 -74.10
CA PRO A 7 -8.55 28.00 -73.87
C PRO A 7 -7.81 26.67 -74.24
N PRO A 8 -8.47 25.54 -74.58
CA PRO A 8 -8.24 24.24 -73.93
C PRO A 8 -7.76 23.18 -74.95
N GLY A 9 -7.54 21.94 -74.52
CA GLY A 9 -7.74 20.81 -75.43
C GLY A 9 -6.87 19.58 -75.25
N VAL A 10 -7.58 18.44 -75.28
CA VAL A 10 -7.23 17.16 -75.95
C VAL A 10 -6.33 16.17 -75.17
N LEU A 11 -6.96 15.03 -74.86
CA LEU A 11 -6.40 13.77 -74.32
C LEU A 11 -5.59 12.98 -75.41
N PRO A 12 -5.14 11.73 -75.13
CA PRO A 12 -3.83 11.25 -74.66
C PRO A 12 -3.06 10.54 -75.82
N PRO A 13 -1.90 9.84 -75.67
CA PRO A 13 -1.83 8.48 -75.09
C PRO A 13 -0.46 8.02 -74.48
N THR A 14 -0.52 6.92 -73.72
CA THR A 14 0.43 5.80 -73.57
C THR A 14 1.97 6.01 -73.45
N ALA A 15 2.44 5.76 -72.23
CA ALA A 15 3.66 5.06 -71.77
C ALA A 15 5.03 5.25 -72.48
N LEU A 16 6.05 5.67 -71.70
CA LEU A 16 7.27 4.89 -71.39
C LEU A 16 8.28 5.69 -70.51
N HIS A 17 8.83 5.00 -69.50
CA HIS A 17 10.11 5.19 -68.78
C HIS A 17 10.58 6.57 -68.29
N HIS A 18 10.71 6.74 -66.96
CA HIS A 18 12.00 6.71 -66.23
C HIS A 18 11.89 7.21 -64.78
N GLY A 19 12.47 6.45 -63.84
CA GLY A 19 13.39 6.95 -62.80
C GLY A 19 12.88 7.84 -61.67
N GLY A 20 12.99 7.33 -60.43
CA GLY A 20 13.09 8.17 -59.23
C GLY A 20 12.29 7.63 -58.03
N PRO A 21 12.87 7.54 -56.82
CA PRO A 21 12.33 6.75 -55.72
C PRO A 21 11.10 7.42 -55.06
N PRO A 22 10.10 6.65 -54.61
CA PRO A 22 9.07 7.20 -53.75
C PRO A 22 9.58 7.34 -52.31
N VAL A 23 9.41 8.55 -51.79
CA VAL A 23 9.41 8.89 -50.36
C VAL A 23 8.48 7.93 -49.62
N THR A 24 9.05 7.06 -48.79
CA THR A 24 8.28 6.22 -47.88
C THR A 24 7.81 7.07 -46.71
N THR A 25 6.55 7.47 -46.73
CA THR A 25 5.78 7.79 -45.53
C THR A 25 5.68 6.52 -44.68
N MET A 26 6.46 6.42 -43.60
CA MET A 26 6.19 5.45 -42.54
C MET A 26 4.98 5.92 -41.73
N THR A 27 3.80 5.42 -42.09
CA THR A 27 2.71 5.24 -41.12
C THR A 27 3.09 4.06 -40.24
N ASP A 28 3.63 4.36 -39.06
CA ASP A 28 3.83 3.38 -38.00
C ASP A 28 2.46 3.12 -37.34
N THR A 29 1.76 2.11 -37.84
CA THR A 29 0.56 1.56 -37.20
C THR A 29 0.95 0.85 -35.91
N LEU A 30 0.73 1.51 -34.77
CA LEU A 30 0.67 0.89 -33.45
C LEU A 30 -0.26 -0.34 -33.48
N PRO A 31 0.12 -1.49 -32.88
CA PRO A 31 -0.75 -2.65 -32.85
C PRO A 31 -2.01 -2.36 -32.02
N ALA A 32 -3.15 -2.68 -32.63
CA ALA A 32 -4.48 -2.48 -32.06
C ALA A 32 -4.65 -3.24 -30.74
N ALA A 33 -5.14 -2.54 -29.71
CA ALA A 33 -5.54 -3.11 -28.44
C ALA A 33 -6.66 -4.15 -28.65
N ARG A 34 -6.42 -5.39 -28.21
CA ARG A 34 -7.40 -6.47 -28.23
C ARG A 34 -8.41 -6.23 -27.10
N ALA A 35 -9.69 -6.18 -27.44
CA ALA A 35 -10.79 -6.17 -26.47
C ALA A 35 -10.89 -7.53 -25.74
N PRO A 36 -11.38 -7.56 -24.48
CA PRO A 36 -11.39 -8.77 -23.66
C PRO A 36 -12.56 -9.70 -24.00
N GLU A 37 -12.29 -11.01 -24.12
CA GLU A 37 -13.31 -12.08 -24.12
C GLU A 37 -13.67 -12.49 -22.69
N PRO A 38 -14.92 -12.94 -22.41
CA PRO A 38 -15.37 -13.31 -21.09
C PRO A 38 -15.17 -14.80 -20.75
N ASP A 39 -14.94 -15.04 -19.45
CA ASP A 39 -15.11 -16.27 -18.67
C ASP A 39 -14.26 -17.52 -18.97
N ALA A 40 -13.19 -17.67 -18.18
CA ALA A 40 -12.73 -18.95 -17.63
C ALA A 40 -12.22 -18.74 -16.18
N PRO A 41 -12.45 -19.70 -15.25
CA PRO A 41 -12.32 -19.48 -13.81
C PRO A 41 -10.87 -19.35 -13.34
N ALA A 42 -10.67 -18.48 -12.35
CA ALA A 42 -9.36 -18.08 -11.82
C ALA A 42 -8.60 -19.25 -11.16
N GLU A 43 -7.46 -19.61 -11.76
CA GLU A 43 -6.39 -20.32 -11.06
C GLU A 43 -5.57 -19.31 -10.26
N GLU A 44 -5.54 -19.54 -8.94
CA GLU A 44 -4.84 -18.74 -7.95
C GLU A 44 -3.33 -19.02 -8.04
N VAL A 45 -2.62 -18.21 -8.85
CA VAL A 45 -1.16 -18.23 -8.92
C VAL A 45 -0.59 -17.63 -7.64
N THR A 46 -0.22 -18.50 -6.71
CA THR A 46 0.56 -18.18 -5.51
C THR A 46 1.99 -17.82 -5.92
N THR A 47 2.32 -16.54 -5.82
CA THR A 47 3.71 -16.06 -5.93
C THR A 47 4.38 -16.21 -4.56
N PRO A 48 5.60 -16.76 -4.43
CA PRO A 48 6.29 -16.87 -3.14
C PRO A 48 6.74 -15.48 -2.69
N ALA A 49 6.43 -15.16 -1.43
CA ALA A 49 6.87 -13.95 -0.75
C ALA A 49 8.41 -13.89 -0.75
N ALA A 50 8.95 -12.82 -1.32
CA ALA A 50 10.33 -12.42 -1.11
C ALA A 50 10.46 -11.78 0.27
N ASP A 51 11.47 -12.23 1.03
CA ASP A 51 11.92 -11.68 2.30
C ASP A 51 12.01 -10.15 2.27
N THR A 52 11.11 -9.48 2.99
CA THR A 52 11.31 -8.10 3.44
C THR A 52 12.09 -8.15 4.74
N SER A 53 13.35 -7.72 4.67
CA SER A 53 14.15 -7.37 5.83
C SER A 53 13.41 -6.33 6.68
N GLU A 54 13.49 -6.51 8.01
CA GLU A 54 12.99 -5.59 9.04
C GLU A 54 13.38 -4.14 8.74
N GLU A 55 12.42 -3.39 8.22
CA GLU A 55 12.43 -1.94 8.24
C GLU A 55 11.90 -1.55 9.62
N ALA A 56 12.81 -1.09 10.49
CA ALA A 56 12.49 -0.55 11.80
C ALA A 56 11.55 0.65 11.63
N THR A 57 10.26 0.35 11.62
CA THR A 57 9.17 1.32 11.57
C THR A 57 9.12 1.98 12.94
N ALA A 58 9.58 3.23 13.01
CA ALA A 58 9.22 4.13 14.10
C ALA A 58 7.69 4.03 14.31
N PRO A 59 7.19 3.99 15.55
CA PRO A 59 5.78 3.71 15.81
C PRO A 59 4.94 4.72 15.04
N GLU A 60 4.23 4.20 14.04
CA GLU A 60 3.24 4.94 13.29
C GLU A 60 2.22 5.41 14.33
N ARG A 61 2.30 6.68 14.71
CA ARG A 61 1.32 7.29 15.62
C ARG A 61 -0.01 7.20 14.91
N THR A 62 -0.76 6.15 15.22
CA THR A 62 -2.15 6.00 14.80
C THR A 62 -2.85 7.28 15.25
N PRO A 63 -3.41 8.08 14.31
CA PRO A 63 -4.22 9.20 14.74
C PRO A 63 -5.31 8.65 15.66
N PRO A 64 -5.59 9.29 16.81
CA PRO A 64 -6.56 8.77 17.76
C PRO A 64 -7.84 8.47 16.99
N ALA A 65 -8.29 7.22 17.09
CA ALA A 65 -9.58 6.83 16.54
C ALA A 65 -10.62 7.86 17.04
N LEU A 66 -11.54 8.24 16.18
CA LEU A 66 -12.67 9.15 16.45
C LEU A 66 -13.57 8.75 17.65
N ARG A 67 -13.19 7.72 18.40
CA ARG A 67 -13.85 7.21 19.60
C ARG A 67 -13.45 7.91 20.91
N ASP A 68 -12.37 8.69 20.93
CA ASP A 68 -11.94 9.44 22.12
C ASP A 68 -12.38 10.92 22.06
N MET A 69 -13.64 11.18 21.71
CA MET A 69 -14.24 12.47 22.05
C MET A 69 -14.57 12.45 23.55
N PRO A 70 -14.07 13.38 24.38
CA PRO A 70 -14.53 13.49 25.77
C PRO A 70 -16.06 13.58 25.75
N GLY A 71 -16.73 12.75 26.57
CA GLY A 71 -18.20 12.59 26.56
C GLY A 71 -19.01 13.88 26.76
N MET A 72 -18.34 15.00 27.05
CA MET A 72 -18.89 16.35 27.16
C MET A 72 -19.05 17.09 25.81
N LEU A 73 -18.38 16.69 24.72
CA LEU A 73 -18.47 17.41 23.44
C LEU A 73 -19.77 17.11 22.67
N TRP A 74 -20.31 15.89 22.79
CA TRP A 74 -21.61 15.53 22.20
C TRP A 74 -22.79 16.33 22.76
N PRO A 75 -22.98 16.46 24.09
CA PRO A 75 -24.04 17.31 24.62
C PRO A 75 -23.82 18.78 24.27
N VAL A 76 -22.58 19.28 24.21
CA VAL A 76 -22.28 20.65 23.75
C VAL A 76 -22.67 20.84 22.28
N ALA A 77 -22.36 19.87 21.41
CA ALA A 77 -22.75 19.92 19.99
C ALA A 77 -24.28 19.88 19.81
N ILE A 78 -24.98 19.07 20.61
CA ILE A 78 -26.45 19.00 20.60
C ILE A 78 -27.05 20.33 21.09
N VAL A 79 -26.56 20.89 22.21
CA VAL A 79 -27.02 22.19 22.72
C VAL A 79 -26.73 23.30 21.72
N ALA A 80 -25.56 23.31 21.09
CA ALA A 80 -25.22 24.28 20.05
C ALA A 80 -26.13 24.15 18.82
N LEU A 81 -26.42 22.92 18.37
CA LEU A 81 -27.31 22.68 17.24
C LEU A 81 -28.75 23.10 17.55
N VAL A 82 -29.28 22.71 18.71
CA VAL A 82 -30.64 23.08 19.16
C VAL A 82 -30.73 24.59 19.36
N GLY A 83 -29.74 25.20 20.01
CA GLY A 83 -29.66 26.65 20.23
C GLY A 83 -29.57 27.44 18.94
N ALA A 84 -28.72 27.02 17.99
CA ALA A 84 -28.60 27.66 16.68
C ALA A 84 -29.88 27.50 15.85
N THR A 85 -30.54 26.35 15.91
CA THR A 85 -31.82 26.11 15.24
C THR A 85 -32.92 27.00 15.81
N ALA A 86 -33.02 27.10 17.14
CA ALA A 86 -33.99 27.97 17.81
C ALA A 86 -33.73 29.44 17.49
N ALA A 87 -32.47 29.89 17.53
CA ALA A 87 -32.10 31.26 17.18
C ALA A 87 -32.42 31.58 15.70
N ALA A 88 -32.15 30.65 14.79
CA ALA A 88 -32.47 30.80 13.38
C ALA A 88 -33.99 30.89 13.14
N LEU A 89 -34.80 30.08 13.82
CA LEU A 89 -36.27 30.13 13.73
C LEU A 89 -36.85 31.46 14.23
N VAL A 90 -36.37 31.94 15.37
CA VAL A 90 -36.77 33.25 15.92
C VAL A 90 -36.34 34.35 14.97
N GLY A 91 -35.11 34.30 14.47
CA GLY A 91 -34.59 35.25 13.49
C GLY A 91 -35.37 35.30 12.19
N PHE A 92 -35.73 34.14 11.67
CA PHE A 92 -36.58 34.01 10.50
C PHE A 92 -37.95 34.64 10.74
N ALA A 93 -38.59 34.39 11.89
CA ALA A 93 -39.89 34.97 12.22
C ALA A 93 -39.85 36.51 12.31
N LEU A 94 -38.77 37.07 12.89
CA LEU A 94 -38.58 38.52 12.97
C LEU A 94 -38.27 39.15 11.60
N SER A 95 -37.41 38.51 10.80
CA SER A 95 -37.06 38.93 9.43
C SER A 95 -38.24 38.81 8.46
N TYR A 96 -39.13 37.85 8.69
CA TYR A 96 -40.29 37.62 7.84
C TYR A 96 -41.20 38.84 7.82
N ARG A 97 -41.56 39.37 9.01
CA ARG A 97 -42.47 40.53 9.11
C ARG A 97 -41.89 41.76 8.43
N THR A 98 -40.60 42.03 8.59
CA THR A 98 -39.95 43.18 7.97
C THR A 98 -39.92 43.09 6.43
N LEU A 99 -39.72 41.90 5.88
CA LEU A 99 -39.73 41.70 4.43
C LEU A 99 -41.15 41.70 3.86
N VAL A 100 -42.16 41.23 4.60
CA VAL A 100 -43.57 41.35 4.22
C VAL A 100 -43.97 42.82 4.12
N ASP A 101 -43.63 43.62 5.14
CA ASP A 101 -43.96 45.05 5.16
C ASP A 101 -43.22 45.81 4.05
N ALA A 102 -41.95 45.46 3.79
CA ALA A 102 -41.19 46.01 2.68
C ALA A 102 -41.79 45.64 1.30
N ALA A 103 -42.19 44.38 1.12
CA ALA A 103 -42.80 43.91 -0.13
C ALA A 103 -44.16 44.57 -0.38
N GLN A 104 -44.95 44.83 0.67
CA GLN A 104 -46.17 45.65 0.55
C GLN A 104 -45.83 47.07 0.09
N GLY A 105 -44.78 47.67 0.66
CA GLY A 105 -44.25 48.98 0.24
C GLY A 105 -43.74 49.02 -1.21
N TRP A 106 -43.28 47.89 -1.76
CA TRP A 106 -42.88 47.75 -3.17
C TRP A 106 -44.05 47.46 -4.12
N GLY A 107 -45.29 47.39 -3.62
CA GLY A 107 -46.49 47.19 -4.44
C GLY A 107 -46.89 45.74 -4.68
N PHE A 108 -46.31 44.78 -3.95
CA PHE A 108 -46.79 43.39 -4.00
C PHE A 108 -48.17 43.29 -3.35
N GLY A 109 -49.08 42.52 -3.96
CA GLY A 109 -50.38 42.21 -3.36
C GLY A 109 -50.26 41.46 -2.03
N VAL A 110 -51.38 41.32 -1.30
CA VAL A 110 -51.41 40.67 0.03
C VAL A 110 -50.82 39.25 0.02
N TYR A 111 -51.04 38.50 -1.06
CA TYR A 111 -50.45 37.16 -1.22
C TYR A 111 -48.98 37.21 -1.64
N GLY A 112 -48.62 38.10 -2.57
CA GLY A 112 -47.24 38.23 -3.07
C GLY A 112 -46.27 38.70 -1.99
N SER A 113 -46.69 39.65 -1.15
CA SER A 113 -45.89 40.16 -0.03
C SER A 113 -45.61 39.10 1.03
N ARG A 114 -46.55 38.17 1.28
CA ARG A 114 -46.35 37.02 2.18
C ARG A 114 -45.51 35.90 1.57
N ALA A 115 -45.59 35.71 0.26
CA ALA A 115 -44.85 34.67 -0.45
C ALA A 115 -43.39 35.06 -0.74
N PHE A 116 -43.12 36.35 -0.94
CA PHE A 116 -41.79 36.86 -1.31
C PHE A 116 -40.67 36.44 -0.34
N PRO A 117 -40.79 36.64 0.99
CA PRO A 117 -39.73 36.23 1.92
C PRO A 117 -39.54 34.72 1.95
N ILE A 118 -40.64 33.95 1.84
CA ILE A 118 -40.60 32.47 1.79
C ILE A 118 -39.85 32.01 0.53
N GLY A 119 -40.07 32.66 -0.62
CA GLY A 119 -39.39 32.33 -1.86
C GLY A 119 -37.88 32.62 -1.79
N VAL A 120 -37.50 33.78 -1.28
CA VAL A 120 -36.09 34.18 -1.17
C VAL A 120 -35.33 33.29 -0.18
N ASP A 121 -35.84 33.15 1.05
CA ASP A 121 -35.15 32.35 2.08
C ASP A 121 -35.29 30.85 1.81
N GLY A 122 -36.41 30.40 1.24
CA GLY A 122 -36.58 29.02 0.78
C GLY A 122 -35.58 28.63 -0.30
N ALA A 123 -35.22 29.55 -1.21
CA ALA A 123 -34.16 29.31 -2.19
C ALA A 123 -32.78 29.17 -1.52
N ILE A 124 -32.48 29.98 -0.50
CA ILE A 124 -31.23 29.87 0.28
C ILE A 124 -31.15 28.49 0.95
N VAL A 125 -32.21 28.08 1.65
CA VAL A 125 -32.29 26.75 2.29
C VAL A 125 -32.17 25.63 1.25
N GLY A 126 -32.83 25.77 0.10
CA GLY A 126 -32.75 24.81 -1.00
C GLY A 126 -31.33 24.66 -1.56
N PHE A 127 -30.61 25.76 -1.81
CA PHE A 127 -29.23 25.72 -2.28
C PHE A 127 -28.28 25.07 -1.27
N TYR A 128 -28.42 25.40 0.03
CA TYR A 128 -27.62 24.76 1.07
C TYR A 128 -27.95 23.29 1.26
N ALA A 129 -29.23 22.90 1.24
CA ALA A 129 -29.63 21.51 1.33
C ALA A 129 -29.07 20.70 0.16
N PHE A 130 -29.14 21.24 -1.06
CA PHE A 130 -28.61 20.57 -2.24
C PHE A 130 -27.07 20.50 -2.22
N ASP A 131 -26.37 21.56 -1.80
CA ASP A 131 -24.92 21.51 -1.58
C ASP A 131 -24.56 20.47 -0.52
N LEU A 132 -25.30 20.37 0.59
CA LEU A 132 -25.04 19.39 1.65
C LEU A 132 -25.25 17.96 1.17
N ILE A 133 -26.31 17.71 0.39
CA ILE A 133 -26.56 16.41 -0.25
C ILE A 133 -25.41 16.06 -1.19
N LEU A 134 -24.95 17.01 -2.01
CA LEU A 134 -23.85 16.79 -2.94
C LEU A 134 -22.52 16.54 -2.21
N VAL A 135 -22.25 17.24 -1.12
CA VAL A 135 -21.10 16.97 -0.24
C VAL A 135 -21.20 15.55 0.34
N TRP A 136 -22.37 15.15 0.82
CA TRP A 136 -22.61 13.81 1.34
C TRP A 136 -22.44 12.72 0.26
N ARG A 137 -22.83 13.02 -0.99
CA ARG A 137 -22.60 12.17 -2.17
C ARG A 137 -21.19 12.31 -2.77
N ARG A 138 -20.26 13.00 -2.10
CA ARG A 138 -18.87 13.21 -2.54
C ARG A 138 -18.73 13.92 -3.90
N MET A 139 -19.69 14.76 -4.27
CA MET A 139 -19.71 15.55 -5.50
C MET A 139 -19.91 17.05 -5.23
N PRO A 140 -19.04 17.71 -4.44
CA PRO A 140 -19.26 19.11 -4.07
C PRO A 140 -19.27 20.04 -5.30
N LYS A 141 -20.28 20.91 -5.37
CA LYS A 141 -20.43 21.91 -6.44
C LYS A 141 -20.42 23.31 -5.85
N PRO A 142 -19.27 24.02 -5.84
CA PRO A 142 -19.11 25.29 -5.12
C PRO A 142 -20.02 26.41 -5.64
N MET A 143 -20.56 26.30 -6.86
CA MET A 143 -21.50 27.26 -7.42
C MET A 143 -22.80 27.37 -6.62
N LEU A 144 -23.31 26.26 -6.07
CA LEU A 144 -24.52 26.27 -5.24
C LEU A 144 -24.32 27.06 -3.96
N ARG A 145 -23.14 26.88 -3.35
CA ARG A 145 -22.71 27.65 -2.19
C ARG A 145 -22.55 29.13 -2.52
N GLY A 146 -21.90 29.44 -3.64
CA GLY A 146 -21.79 30.82 -4.12
C GLY A 146 -23.16 31.47 -4.33
N ALA A 147 -24.13 30.74 -4.90
CA ALA A 147 -25.49 31.21 -5.06
C ALA A 147 -26.21 31.43 -3.71
N ALA A 148 -26.05 30.53 -2.74
CA ALA A 148 -26.61 30.69 -1.41
C ALA A 148 -26.04 31.91 -0.66
N HIS A 149 -24.72 32.12 -0.74
CA HIS A 149 -24.05 33.29 -0.14
C HIS A 149 -24.49 34.60 -0.79
N LEU A 150 -24.58 34.62 -2.12
CA LEU A 150 -25.07 35.77 -2.87
C LEU A 150 -26.51 36.11 -2.47
N MET A 151 -27.39 35.11 -2.45
CA MET A 151 -28.78 35.29 -2.04
C MET A 151 -28.90 35.76 -0.59
N THR A 152 -28.05 35.24 0.31
CA THR A 152 -28.01 35.70 1.71
C THR A 152 -27.54 37.15 1.81
N ALA A 153 -26.54 37.56 1.03
CA ALA A 153 -26.10 38.96 0.97
C ALA A 153 -27.23 39.88 0.48
N VAL A 154 -28.01 39.43 -0.51
CA VAL A 154 -29.22 40.13 -0.97
C VAL A 154 -30.24 40.23 0.17
N THR A 155 -30.56 39.13 0.87
CA THR A 155 -31.49 39.15 2.01
C THR A 155 -31.03 40.11 3.11
N ILE A 156 -29.74 40.12 3.44
CA ILE A 156 -29.17 41.06 4.42
C ILE A 156 -29.37 42.50 3.95
N ALA A 157 -29.07 42.80 2.68
CA ALA A 157 -29.26 44.14 2.13
C ALA A 157 -30.74 44.56 2.17
N LEU A 158 -31.68 43.68 1.82
CA LEU A 158 -33.12 43.95 1.87
C LEU A 158 -33.60 44.18 3.32
N ASN A 159 -33.15 43.36 4.28
CA ASN A 159 -33.48 43.50 5.70
C ASN A 159 -32.94 44.80 6.30
N VAL A 160 -31.69 45.16 5.98
CA VAL A 160 -31.07 46.41 6.44
C VAL A 160 -31.79 47.63 5.84
N THR A 161 -32.10 47.57 4.55
CA THR A 161 -32.83 48.65 3.86
C THR A 161 -34.24 48.82 4.43
N ALA A 162 -34.95 47.71 4.66
CA ALA A 162 -36.27 47.72 5.29
C ALA A 162 -36.23 48.23 6.75
N ALA A 163 -35.18 47.89 7.50
CA ALA A 163 -34.98 48.37 8.86
C ALA A 163 -34.71 49.88 8.91
N SER A 164 -33.92 50.40 7.96
CA SER A 164 -33.60 51.82 7.81
C SER A 164 -34.82 52.65 7.41
N SER A 165 -35.59 52.18 6.42
CA SER A 165 -36.79 52.89 5.92
C SER A 165 -37.94 52.91 6.93
N SER A 166 -37.95 51.95 7.86
CA SER A 166 -38.91 51.87 8.97
C SER A 166 -38.44 52.61 10.23
N ALA A 167 -37.28 53.26 10.21
CA ALA A 167 -36.76 54.01 11.35
C ALA A 167 -37.36 55.43 11.45
N PRO A 168 -37.55 55.97 12.67
CA PRO A 168 -38.01 57.35 12.85
C PRO A 168 -37.07 58.32 12.10
N GLY A 169 -37.63 59.20 11.27
CA GLY A 169 -36.86 60.14 10.44
C GLY A 169 -36.38 59.60 9.08
N ARG A 170 -36.58 58.30 8.79
CA ARG A 170 -36.18 57.63 7.53
C ARG A 170 -34.73 57.96 7.08
N PRO A 171 -33.73 57.78 7.95
CA PRO A 171 -32.34 58.00 7.58
C PRO A 171 -31.91 57.06 6.44
N ASP A 172 -31.00 57.54 5.60
CA ASP A 172 -30.28 56.69 4.64
C ASP A 172 -29.47 55.62 5.40
N VAL A 173 -29.16 54.50 4.75
CA VAL A 173 -28.57 53.31 5.39
C VAL A 173 -27.28 53.65 6.15
N TRP A 174 -26.46 54.54 5.60
CA TRP A 174 -25.22 55.00 6.23
C TRP A 174 -25.45 55.88 7.46
N ALA A 175 -26.50 56.72 7.43
CA ALA A 175 -26.89 57.53 8.59
C ALA A 175 -27.52 56.66 9.68
N ALA A 176 -28.37 55.69 9.30
CA ALA A 176 -28.97 54.74 10.22
C ALA A 176 -27.92 53.83 10.89
N LEU A 177 -26.82 53.51 10.21
CA LEU A 177 -25.69 52.79 10.78
C LEU A 177 -24.95 53.62 11.84
N ALA A 178 -24.81 54.93 11.63
CA ALA A 178 -24.17 55.82 12.58
C ALA A 178 -25.06 56.12 13.81
N GLU A 179 -26.36 56.30 13.59
CA GLU A 179 -27.31 56.71 14.63
C GLU A 179 -27.91 55.52 15.41
N GLN A 180 -28.19 54.41 14.73
CA GLN A 180 -28.88 53.23 15.29
C GLN A 180 -28.23 51.91 14.84
N PRO A 181 -26.91 51.71 15.08
CA PRO A 181 -26.19 50.53 14.61
C PRO A 181 -26.82 49.22 15.11
N GLY A 182 -27.29 49.20 16.36
CA GLY A 182 -27.89 48.01 16.98
C GLY A 182 -29.11 47.47 16.23
N ARG A 183 -29.95 48.35 15.69
CA ARG A 183 -31.15 47.96 14.94
C ARG A 183 -30.78 47.33 13.59
N LEU A 184 -29.90 47.98 12.82
CA LEU A 184 -29.43 47.45 11.54
C LEU A 184 -28.70 46.12 11.73
N ILE A 185 -27.81 46.05 12.72
CA ILE A 185 -27.07 44.83 13.06
C ILE A 185 -28.04 43.71 13.46
N SER A 186 -29.08 43.97 14.27
CA SER A 186 -30.04 42.94 14.66
C SER A 186 -30.83 42.34 13.48
N HIS A 187 -31.11 43.13 12.45
CA HIS A 187 -31.80 42.66 11.24
C HIS A 187 -30.85 41.98 10.23
N ALA A 188 -29.55 42.33 10.25
CA ALA A 188 -28.51 41.67 9.46
C ALA A 188 -27.97 40.38 10.10
N ALA A 189 -27.98 40.30 11.44
CA ALA A 189 -27.35 39.22 12.19
C ALA A 189 -28.00 37.85 11.95
N MET A 190 -29.32 37.80 11.73
CA MET A 190 -30.05 36.53 11.65
C MET A 190 -29.66 35.67 10.43
N PRO A 191 -29.61 36.20 9.19
CA PRO A 191 -29.07 35.44 8.05
C PRO A 191 -27.59 35.07 8.21
N ILE A 192 -26.79 35.92 8.87
CA ILE A 192 -25.36 35.65 9.12
C ILE A 192 -25.18 34.44 10.04
N VAL A 193 -25.92 34.38 11.16
CA VAL A 193 -25.89 33.24 12.08
C VAL A 193 -26.29 31.95 11.37
N PHE A 194 -27.31 32.00 10.50
CA PHE A 194 -27.70 30.86 9.68
C PHE A 194 -26.56 30.38 8.78
N VAL A 195 -25.91 31.28 8.03
CA VAL A 195 -24.76 30.94 7.16
C VAL A 195 -23.64 30.28 7.95
N PHE A 196 -23.24 30.85 9.09
CA PHE A 196 -22.18 30.26 9.92
C PHE A 196 -22.57 28.90 10.48
N THR A 197 -23.82 28.72 10.88
CA THR A 197 -24.31 27.43 11.39
C THR A 197 -24.24 26.36 10.30
N VAL A 198 -24.73 26.66 9.10
CA VAL A 198 -24.72 25.70 7.98
C VAL A 198 -23.30 25.40 7.51
N GLU A 199 -22.42 26.41 7.41
CA GLU A 199 -21.00 26.20 7.07
C GLU A 199 -20.28 25.37 8.15
N GLY A 200 -20.60 25.56 9.43
CA GLY A 200 -20.09 24.75 10.52
C GLY A 200 -20.52 23.28 10.42
N VAL A 201 -21.82 23.04 10.18
CA VAL A 201 -22.36 21.67 9.99
C VAL A 201 -21.75 21.02 8.75
N ARG A 202 -21.62 21.75 7.65
CA ARG A 202 -20.97 21.29 6.42
C ARG A 202 -19.51 20.94 6.64
N HIS A 203 -18.78 21.78 7.38
CA HIS A 203 -17.39 21.52 7.75
C HIS A 203 -17.29 20.23 8.55
N LEU A 204 -18.15 20.05 9.55
CA LEU A 204 -18.21 18.84 10.36
C LEU A 204 -18.47 17.61 9.49
N ILE A 205 -19.52 17.61 8.64
CA ILE A 205 -19.83 16.49 7.74
C ILE A 205 -18.68 16.20 6.78
N SER A 206 -18.08 17.24 6.20
CA SER A 206 -16.95 17.09 5.28
C SER A 206 -15.72 16.52 5.98
N ARG A 207 -15.46 16.93 7.23
CA ARG A 207 -14.35 16.43 8.05
C ARG A 207 -14.58 14.96 8.42
N THR A 208 -15.76 14.61 8.91
CA THR A 208 -16.12 13.23 9.26
C THR A 208 -16.02 12.31 8.04
N ALA A 209 -16.57 12.73 6.89
CA ALA A 209 -16.49 11.94 5.65
C ALA A 209 -15.05 11.75 5.14
N ARG A 210 -14.14 12.72 5.40
CA ARG A 210 -12.71 12.60 5.05
C ARG A 210 -11.96 11.68 6.01
N LEU A 211 -12.28 11.75 7.30
CA LEU A 211 -11.72 10.88 8.33
C LEU A 211 -12.16 9.43 8.14
N GLU A 212 -13.45 9.19 7.87
CA GLU A 212 -13.98 7.86 7.53
C GLU A 212 -13.37 7.29 6.25
N ALA A 213 -13.02 8.14 5.28
CA ALA A 213 -12.36 7.71 4.06
C ALA A 213 -10.85 7.49 4.24
N GLY A 214 -10.27 7.80 5.40
CA GLY A 214 -8.81 7.73 5.63
C GLY A 214 -8.00 8.75 4.83
N VAL A 215 -8.63 9.81 4.31
CA VAL A 215 -8.02 10.74 3.33
C VAL A 215 -7.34 11.96 4.00
N ASP A 216 -7.44 12.11 5.32
CA ASP A 216 -6.88 13.28 6.03
C ASP A 216 -5.33 13.36 6.02
N ALA A 217 -4.64 12.32 5.54
CA ALA A 217 -3.18 12.33 5.39
C ALA A 217 -2.66 13.06 4.13
N GLY A 218 -3.51 13.54 3.22
CA GLY A 218 -3.05 13.86 1.86
C GLY A 218 -3.69 15.06 1.17
N VAL A 219 -4.00 16.17 1.87
CA VAL A 219 -4.46 17.41 1.22
C VAL A 219 -3.37 18.48 1.26
N LEU A 220 -3.20 19.24 0.18
CA LEU A 220 -2.38 20.45 0.19
C LEU A 220 -3.12 21.56 0.94
N THR A 221 -2.60 21.97 2.09
CA THR A 221 -3.14 23.04 2.92
C THR A 221 -2.75 24.42 2.38
N LEU A 222 -3.45 25.47 2.80
CA LEU A 222 -3.02 26.84 2.48
C LEU A 222 -1.63 27.16 3.06
N ALA A 223 -1.27 26.55 4.19
CA ALA A 223 0.06 26.68 4.78
C ALA A 223 1.14 26.08 3.85
N ASP A 224 0.89 24.94 3.21
CA ASP A 224 1.81 24.35 2.22
C ASP A 224 2.09 25.30 1.06
N TRP A 225 1.06 26.01 0.58
CA TRP A 225 1.18 26.99 -0.50
C TRP A 225 1.94 28.24 -0.08
N ALA A 226 1.72 28.71 1.15
CA ALA A 226 2.39 29.91 1.68
C ALA A 226 3.86 29.65 2.02
N LEU A 227 4.17 28.51 2.64
CA LEU A 227 5.51 28.20 3.15
C LEU A 227 6.43 27.62 2.06
N HIS A 228 5.89 26.79 1.17
CA HIS A 228 6.68 26.09 0.15
C HIS A 228 6.05 26.13 -1.24
N PRO A 229 5.81 27.32 -1.83
CA PRO A 229 5.03 27.46 -3.06
C PRO A 229 5.57 26.64 -4.23
N VAL A 230 6.89 26.59 -4.40
CA VAL A 230 7.54 25.88 -5.52
C VAL A 230 7.41 24.36 -5.38
N ILE A 231 7.59 23.83 -4.17
CA ILE A 231 7.54 22.37 -3.93
C ILE A 231 6.09 21.91 -3.93
N THR A 232 5.21 22.67 -3.29
CA THR A 232 3.76 22.44 -3.31
C THR A 232 3.22 22.47 -4.74
N TRP A 233 3.70 23.38 -5.60
CA TRP A 233 3.36 23.37 -7.03
C TRP A 233 3.82 22.09 -7.74
N ARG A 234 5.04 21.60 -7.47
CA ARG A 234 5.54 20.34 -8.05
C ARG A 234 4.72 19.13 -7.60
N ILE A 235 4.36 19.06 -6.33
CA ILE A 235 3.50 18.01 -5.77
C ILE A 235 2.12 18.06 -6.43
N PHE A 236 1.54 19.26 -6.54
CA PHE A 236 0.26 19.48 -7.20
C PHE A 236 0.32 19.02 -8.66
N GLN A 237 1.31 19.48 -9.41
CA GLN A 237 1.49 19.10 -10.81
C GLN A 237 1.63 17.59 -10.95
N HIS A 238 2.49 16.95 -10.15
CA HIS A 238 2.71 15.50 -10.19
C HIS A 238 1.43 14.71 -9.94
N ALA A 239 0.66 15.08 -8.90
CA ALA A 239 -0.62 14.44 -8.59
C ALA A 239 -1.70 14.66 -9.66
N LYS A 240 -1.62 15.77 -10.42
CA LYS A 240 -2.56 16.06 -11.52
C LYS A 240 -2.17 15.41 -12.83
N THR A 241 -0.87 15.29 -13.11
CA THR A 241 -0.34 14.58 -14.28
C THR A 241 -0.48 13.08 -14.12
N TRP A 242 -0.21 12.56 -12.92
CA TRP A 242 -0.32 11.15 -12.56
C TRP A 242 -1.35 11.03 -11.45
N PRO A 243 -2.63 10.71 -11.76
CA PRO A 243 -3.70 10.74 -10.78
C PRO A 243 -3.38 9.87 -9.55
N CYS A 244 -2.93 10.53 -8.48
CA CYS A 244 -2.55 9.91 -7.22
C CYS A 244 -2.88 10.85 -6.05
N THR A 245 -2.81 10.34 -4.83
CA THR A 245 -3.00 11.15 -3.63
C THR A 245 -1.84 12.13 -3.45
N TYR A 246 -2.08 13.31 -2.87
CA TYR A 246 -0.98 14.28 -2.68
C TYR A 246 0.10 13.77 -1.72
N ASP A 247 -0.26 12.89 -0.79
CA ASP A 247 0.69 12.21 0.10
C ASP A 247 1.66 11.30 -0.68
N ARG A 248 1.12 10.48 -1.60
CA ARG A 248 1.94 9.70 -2.53
C ARG A 248 2.82 10.60 -3.41
N ALA A 249 2.25 11.68 -3.95
CA ALA A 249 3.01 12.64 -4.74
C ALA A 249 4.13 13.33 -3.93
N ARG A 250 3.91 13.64 -2.63
CA ARG A 250 4.94 14.17 -1.73
C ARG A 250 6.10 13.19 -1.57
N ARG A 251 5.82 11.90 -1.34
CA ARG A 251 6.85 10.85 -1.26
C ARG A 251 7.64 10.73 -2.56
N GLU A 252 6.95 10.58 -3.69
CA GLU A 252 7.62 10.41 -4.99
C GLU A 252 8.47 11.64 -5.37
N VAL A 253 7.98 12.85 -5.12
CA VAL A 253 8.76 14.08 -5.36
C VAL A 253 10.00 14.15 -4.45
N ARG A 254 9.89 13.73 -3.18
CA ARG A 254 11.01 13.65 -2.24
C ARG A 254 12.02 12.60 -2.70
N GLU A 255 11.59 11.38 -3.02
CA GLU A 255 12.48 10.31 -3.51
C GLU A 255 13.24 10.71 -4.77
N LEU A 256 12.56 11.35 -5.73
CA LEU A 256 13.21 11.87 -6.93
C LEU A 256 14.19 13.02 -6.63
N ALA A 257 13.95 13.81 -5.58
CA ALA A 257 14.91 14.82 -5.14
C ALA A 257 16.16 14.18 -4.52
N VAL A 258 15.97 13.23 -3.60
CA VAL A 258 17.04 12.43 -2.98
C VAL A 258 17.89 11.76 -4.06
N TYR A 259 17.26 11.08 -5.01
CA TYR A 259 17.96 10.40 -6.09
C TYR A 259 18.74 11.36 -6.99
N ARG A 260 18.18 12.53 -7.33
CA ARG A 260 18.87 13.55 -8.13
C ARG A 260 20.08 14.14 -7.41
N VAL A 261 19.93 14.44 -6.12
CA VAL A 261 21.03 14.95 -5.28
C VAL A 261 22.13 13.87 -5.18
N TRP A 262 21.76 12.62 -4.91
CA TRP A 262 22.70 11.50 -4.90
C TRP A 262 23.47 11.41 -6.22
N LEU A 263 22.79 11.35 -7.37
CA LEU A 263 23.48 11.23 -8.67
C LEU A 263 24.45 12.38 -8.94
N LYS A 264 24.08 13.61 -8.57
CA LYS A 264 24.92 14.79 -8.77
C LYS A 264 26.17 14.77 -7.88
N HIS A 265 26.06 14.25 -6.66
CA HIS A 265 27.13 14.26 -5.66
C HIS A 265 27.84 12.92 -5.46
N ARG A 266 27.36 11.84 -6.11
CA ARG A 266 27.87 10.47 -5.96
C ARG A 266 29.37 10.37 -6.10
N GLN A 267 29.93 10.92 -7.18
CA GLN A 267 31.37 10.86 -7.43
C GLN A 267 32.17 11.58 -6.34
N ALA A 268 31.69 12.72 -5.86
CA ALA A 268 32.35 13.47 -4.79
C ALA A 268 32.25 12.75 -3.43
N ILE A 269 31.15 12.05 -3.17
CA ILE A 269 30.96 11.23 -1.97
C ILE A 269 31.85 9.97 -2.04
N GLU A 270 31.94 9.33 -3.20
CA GLU A 270 32.76 8.13 -3.43
C GLU A 270 34.26 8.43 -3.42
N ALA A 271 34.68 9.60 -3.91
CA ALA A 271 36.08 10.03 -3.88
C ALA A 271 36.61 10.28 -2.46
N GLY A 272 35.71 10.47 -1.48
CA GLY A 272 36.06 10.84 -0.11
C GLY A 272 36.74 12.21 -0.02
N LEU A 273 37.17 12.57 1.18
CA LEU A 273 37.91 13.82 1.42
C LEU A 273 39.30 13.56 2.02
N LYS A 274 40.18 14.56 1.85
CA LYS A 274 41.38 14.74 2.69
C LYS A 274 40.99 15.52 3.96
N GLU A 275 41.67 15.24 5.08
CA GLU A 275 41.42 15.89 6.38
C GLU A 275 41.27 17.41 6.27
N GLY A 276 40.19 17.95 6.85
CA GLY A 276 39.92 19.39 6.93
C GLY A 276 39.04 20.01 5.83
N GLN A 277 38.54 19.23 4.86
CA GLN A 277 37.55 19.71 3.89
C GLN A 277 36.10 19.40 4.35
N VAL A 278 35.13 20.21 3.90
CA VAL A 278 33.69 19.93 4.11
C VAL A 278 33.23 18.97 3.02
N SER A 279 32.71 17.81 3.41
CA SER A 279 32.34 16.74 2.50
C SER A 279 31.13 17.11 1.68
N ALA A 280 31.04 16.57 0.47
CA ALA A 280 29.76 16.53 -0.25
C ALA A 280 28.67 15.84 0.58
N LEU A 281 29.07 14.92 1.47
CA LEU A 281 28.21 14.24 2.44
C LEU A 281 27.67 15.20 3.50
N ASP A 282 28.49 16.13 4.01
CA ASP A 282 28.11 17.09 5.05
C ASP A 282 27.07 18.12 4.55
N ARG A 283 26.99 18.32 3.23
CA ARG A 283 26.02 19.22 2.59
C ARG A 283 24.70 18.54 2.25
N LEU A 284 24.59 17.22 2.35
CA LEU A 284 23.37 16.49 2.02
C LEU A 284 22.15 16.96 2.84
N PRO A 285 22.26 17.21 4.17
CA PRO A 285 21.15 17.75 4.95
C PRO A 285 20.62 19.07 4.40
N ASP A 286 21.50 20.02 4.06
CA ASP A 286 21.10 21.31 3.51
C ASP A 286 20.42 21.19 2.14
N LEU A 287 20.91 20.28 1.29
CA LEU A 287 20.36 20.06 -0.04
C LEU A 287 18.98 19.39 -0.01
N LEU A 288 18.70 18.60 1.02
CA LEU A 288 17.46 17.83 1.16
C LEU A 288 16.45 18.44 2.14
N ALA A 289 16.88 19.39 2.98
CA ALA A 289 16.02 20.12 3.92
C ALA A 289 14.74 20.70 3.28
N PRO A 290 14.75 21.28 2.06
CA PRO A 290 13.53 21.78 1.43
C PRO A 290 12.45 20.70 1.21
N TYR A 291 12.85 19.43 1.13
CA TYR A 291 11.95 18.29 0.91
C TYR A 291 11.51 17.60 2.21
N GLY A 292 11.86 18.16 3.36
CA GLY A 292 11.51 17.64 4.69
C GLY A 292 12.23 16.34 5.03
N VAL A 293 13.46 16.15 4.54
CA VAL A 293 14.33 15.03 4.91
C VAL A 293 15.11 15.42 6.16
N SER A 294 15.17 14.54 7.16
CA SER A 294 15.91 14.83 8.39
C SER A 294 17.42 14.79 8.16
N VAL A 295 18.21 15.33 9.10
CA VAL A 295 19.68 15.28 9.02
C VAL A 295 20.17 13.83 9.01
N GLU A 296 19.59 12.99 9.87
CA GLU A 296 19.92 11.56 9.96
C GLU A 296 19.61 10.83 8.64
N ASP A 297 18.40 11.01 8.11
CA ASP A 297 18.00 10.40 6.84
C ASP A 297 18.90 10.88 5.68
N ALA A 298 19.21 12.17 5.62
CA ALA A 298 20.04 12.75 4.57
C ALA A 298 21.48 12.19 4.59
N LEU A 299 22.04 11.96 5.77
CA LEU A 299 23.36 11.34 5.94
C LEU A 299 23.34 9.84 5.68
N ALA A 300 22.20 9.17 5.85
CA ALA A 300 22.02 7.75 5.55
C ALA A 300 21.86 7.45 4.04
N VAL A 301 21.45 8.44 3.22
CA VAL A 301 21.22 8.28 1.77
C VAL A 301 22.35 7.53 1.04
N PRO A 302 23.66 7.84 1.23
CA PRO A 302 24.73 7.13 0.54
C PRO A 302 24.77 5.63 0.86
N ASP A 303 24.54 5.26 2.12
CA ASP A 303 24.54 3.85 2.54
C ASP A 303 23.34 3.09 1.97
N GLU A 304 22.16 3.71 2.04
CA GLU A 304 20.95 3.15 1.44
C GLU A 304 21.08 2.96 -0.06
N MET A 305 21.63 3.95 -0.78
CA MET A 305 21.84 3.87 -2.22
C MET A 305 22.85 2.77 -2.59
N ARG A 306 23.93 2.62 -1.82
CA ARG A 306 24.90 1.53 -1.99
C ARG A 306 24.26 0.18 -1.74
N ARG A 307 23.42 0.05 -0.72
CA ARG A 307 22.66 -1.18 -0.43
C ARG A 307 21.73 -1.54 -1.58
N ARG A 308 20.91 -0.59 -2.04
CA ARG A 308 20.00 -0.76 -3.20
C ARG A 308 20.76 -1.10 -4.49
N GLU A 309 21.95 -0.53 -4.71
CA GLU A 309 22.76 -0.87 -5.87
C GLU A 309 23.33 -2.30 -5.79
N ARG A 310 23.81 -2.73 -4.62
CA ARG A 310 24.26 -4.10 -4.38
C ARG A 310 23.13 -5.11 -4.58
N GLU A 311 21.93 -4.80 -4.08
CA GLU A 311 20.72 -5.60 -4.29
C GLU A 311 20.39 -5.73 -5.78
N ARG A 312 20.32 -4.60 -6.52
CA ARG A 312 20.09 -4.62 -7.97
C ARG A 312 21.14 -5.43 -8.73
N GLN A 313 22.41 -5.32 -8.34
CA GLN A 313 23.50 -6.11 -8.93
C GLN A 313 23.38 -7.60 -8.59
N ALA A 314 23.01 -7.94 -7.36
CA ALA A 314 22.79 -9.32 -6.94
C ALA A 314 21.62 -9.96 -7.69
N THR A 315 20.49 -9.25 -7.81
CA THR A 315 19.32 -9.69 -8.59
C THR A 315 19.69 -9.90 -10.05
N ARG A 316 20.42 -8.96 -10.66
CA ARG A 316 20.88 -9.11 -12.04
C ARG A 316 21.81 -10.30 -12.22
N LYS A 317 22.75 -10.52 -11.29
CA LYS A 317 23.63 -11.70 -11.30
C LYS A 317 22.85 -13.01 -11.14
N ARG A 318 21.82 -13.04 -10.29
CA ARG A 318 20.94 -14.22 -10.11
C ARG A 318 20.21 -14.54 -11.40
N ILE A 319 19.56 -13.54 -12.01
CA ILE A 319 18.87 -13.71 -13.31
C ILE A 319 19.86 -14.18 -14.38
N ASP A 320 21.05 -13.58 -14.46
CA ASP A 320 22.08 -13.99 -15.43
C ASP A 320 22.57 -15.43 -15.19
N GLN A 321 22.66 -15.87 -13.93
CA GLN A 321 23.03 -17.25 -13.56
C GLN A 321 21.91 -18.24 -13.92
N GLU A 322 20.66 -17.90 -13.65
CA GLU A 322 19.50 -18.71 -14.01
C GLU A 322 19.40 -18.88 -15.53
N LEU A 323 19.57 -17.80 -16.30
CA LEU A 323 19.58 -17.85 -17.77
C LEU A 323 20.73 -18.73 -18.30
N LYS A 324 21.93 -18.64 -17.70
CA LYS A 324 23.06 -19.51 -18.06
C LYS A 324 22.77 -20.97 -17.75
N HIS A 325 22.22 -21.25 -16.57
CA HIS A 325 21.89 -22.60 -16.17
C HIS A 325 20.83 -23.23 -17.08
N GLN A 326 19.80 -22.45 -17.44
CA GLN A 326 18.79 -22.87 -18.42
C GLN A 326 19.42 -23.19 -19.78
N ALA A 327 20.31 -22.32 -20.28
CA ALA A 327 21.02 -22.55 -21.54
C ALA A 327 21.90 -23.82 -21.50
N GLU A 328 22.61 -24.07 -20.40
CA GLU A 328 23.40 -25.30 -20.22
C GLU A 328 22.53 -26.56 -20.17
N CYS A 329 21.37 -26.50 -19.51
CA CYS A 329 20.42 -27.61 -19.48
C CYS A 329 19.86 -27.90 -20.88
N GLU A 330 19.45 -26.87 -21.62
CA GLU A 330 18.99 -27.02 -23.00
C GLU A 330 20.07 -27.61 -23.91
N GLU A 331 21.33 -27.18 -23.77
CA GLU A 331 22.45 -27.73 -24.54
C GLU A 331 22.67 -29.22 -24.23
N ARG A 332 22.58 -29.61 -22.95
CA ARG A 332 22.68 -31.02 -22.55
C ARG A 332 21.54 -31.85 -23.10
N GLU A 333 20.32 -31.33 -23.09
CA GLU A 333 19.15 -32.00 -23.66
C GLU A 333 19.30 -32.19 -25.16
N ARG A 334 19.76 -31.17 -25.89
CA ARG A 334 20.06 -31.27 -27.32
C ARG A 334 21.15 -32.30 -27.59
N ALA A 335 22.25 -32.25 -26.86
CA ALA A 335 23.34 -33.23 -26.99
C ALA A 335 22.89 -34.66 -26.67
N HIS A 336 21.98 -34.84 -25.69
CA HIS A 336 21.40 -36.13 -25.38
C HIS A 336 20.45 -36.61 -26.49
N ALA A 337 19.59 -35.74 -27.01
CA ALA A 337 18.70 -36.04 -28.13
C ALA A 337 19.49 -36.42 -29.40
N GLU A 338 20.57 -35.70 -29.71
CA GLU A 338 21.47 -36.04 -30.82
C GLU A 338 22.14 -37.41 -30.63
N LYS A 339 22.59 -37.74 -29.42
CA LYS A 339 23.13 -39.07 -29.11
C LYS A 339 22.09 -40.16 -29.30
N LEU A 340 20.86 -39.96 -28.82
CA LEU A 340 19.76 -40.91 -29.01
C LEU A 340 19.43 -41.09 -30.49
N ALA A 341 19.41 -40.01 -31.28
CA ALA A 341 19.19 -40.08 -32.72
C ALA A 341 20.29 -40.87 -33.44
N LYS A 342 21.57 -40.69 -33.05
CA LYS A 342 22.70 -41.47 -33.60
C LYS A 342 22.57 -42.95 -33.28
N LEU A 343 22.27 -43.30 -32.02
CA LEU A 343 22.07 -44.69 -31.60
C LEU A 343 20.88 -45.34 -32.32
N ALA A 344 19.81 -44.58 -32.55
CA ALA A 344 18.66 -45.06 -33.32
C ALA A 344 19.04 -45.33 -34.79
N ALA A 345 19.81 -44.45 -35.42
CA ALA A 345 20.31 -44.65 -36.78
C ALA A 345 21.22 -45.89 -36.89
N GLU A 346 22.18 -46.05 -35.97
CA GLU A 346 23.07 -47.22 -35.93
C GLU A 346 22.29 -48.53 -35.73
N LYS A 347 21.25 -48.50 -34.89
CA LYS A 347 20.34 -49.65 -34.71
C LYS A 347 19.60 -50.03 -36.00
N GLU A 348 19.13 -49.06 -36.77
CA GLU A 348 18.47 -49.31 -38.06
C GLU A 348 19.45 -49.84 -39.10
N GLU A 349 20.68 -49.32 -39.16
CA GLU A 349 21.74 -49.84 -40.03
C GLU A 349 22.08 -51.31 -39.70
N LEU A 350 22.22 -51.64 -38.41
CA LEU A 350 22.47 -53.02 -37.97
C LEU A 350 21.30 -53.96 -38.32
N ARG A 351 20.05 -53.48 -38.25
CA ARG A 351 18.87 -54.24 -38.69
C ARG A 351 18.90 -54.51 -40.19
N ALA A 352 19.15 -53.48 -40.99
CA ALA A 352 19.25 -53.61 -42.44
C ALA A 352 20.40 -54.55 -42.87
N ALA A 353 21.55 -54.49 -42.18
CA ALA A 353 22.65 -55.41 -42.39
C ALA A 353 22.26 -56.87 -42.06
N GLY A 354 21.57 -57.08 -40.93
CA GLY A 354 21.05 -58.40 -40.55
C GLY A 354 20.05 -58.97 -41.56
N GLU A 355 19.15 -58.15 -42.10
CA GLU A 355 18.21 -58.57 -43.15
C GLU A 355 18.92 -58.94 -44.46
N LEU A 356 19.96 -58.21 -44.85
CA LEU A 356 20.78 -58.52 -46.02
C LEU A 356 21.58 -59.82 -45.85
N ASP A 357 22.10 -60.08 -44.65
CA ASP A 357 22.82 -61.31 -44.35
C ASP A 357 21.92 -62.55 -44.42
N VAL A 358 20.67 -62.44 -43.96
CA VAL A 358 19.65 -63.50 -44.10
C VAL A 358 19.35 -63.78 -45.57
N LEU A 359 19.11 -62.74 -46.37
CA LEU A 359 18.85 -62.89 -47.81
C LEU A 359 20.05 -63.51 -48.55
N ARG A 360 21.28 -63.13 -48.17
CA ARG A 360 22.50 -63.71 -48.75
C ARG A 360 22.65 -65.19 -48.39
N ALA A 361 22.34 -65.56 -47.16
CA ALA A 361 22.36 -66.96 -46.73
C ALA A 361 21.32 -67.81 -47.48
N GLU A 362 20.13 -67.25 -47.76
CA GLU A 362 19.08 -67.92 -48.55
C GLU A 362 19.54 -68.17 -50.00
N VAL A 363 20.08 -67.15 -50.67
CA VAL A 363 20.59 -67.26 -52.06
C VAL A 363 21.78 -68.22 -52.16
N GLU A 364 22.71 -68.19 -51.19
CA GLU A 364 23.83 -69.13 -51.17
C GLU A 364 23.36 -70.56 -50.86
N GLY A 365 22.34 -70.74 -50.03
CA GLY A 365 21.70 -72.03 -49.78
C GLY A 365 21.05 -72.61 -51.05
N GLU A 366 20.35 -71.79 -51.83
CA GLU A 366 19.79 -72.20 -53.13
C GLU A 366 20.90 -72.53 -54.15
N ARG A 367 21.99 -71.76 -54.15
CA ARG A 367 23.15 -71.97 -55.02
C ARG A 367 23.91 -73.26 -54.66
N GLN A 368 24.06 -73.55 -53.37
CA GLN A 368 24.68 -74.79 -52.89
C GLN A 368 23.77 -75.99 -53.14
N ALA A 369 22.45 -75.88 -52.99
CA ALA A 369 21.51 -76.92 -53.40
C ALA A 369 21.58 -77.21 -54.91
N ALA A 370 21.74 -76.17 -55.74
CA ALA A 370 21.97 -76.31 -57.18
C ALA A 370 23.34 -76.93 -57.52
N ALA A 371 24.38 -76.63 -56.73
CA ALA A 371 25.72 -77.21 -56.88
C ALA A 371 25.77 -78.69 -56.45
N HIS A 372 25.06 -79.07 -55.38
CA HIS A 372 24.93 -80.46 -54.94
C HIS A 372 24.11 -81.33 -55.92
N LEU A 373 23.14 -80.73 -56.62
CA LEU A 373 22.44 -81.39 -57.73
C LEU A 373 23.33 -81.57 -58.98
N ALA A 374 24.36 -80.73 -59.17
CA ALA A 374 25.32 -80.85 -60.27
C ALA A 374 26.51 -81.78 -59.96
N ALA A 375 26.87 -81.96 -58.69
CA ALA A 375 27.97 -82.81 -58.25
C ALA A 375 27.58 -84.30 -58.02
N ALA A 376 26.29 -84.64 -58.03
CA ALA A 376 25.79 -85.99 -57.82
C ALA A 376 25.84 -86.91 -59.08
N ALA A 377 26.53 -86.48 -60.15
CA ALA A 377 26.64 -87.21 -61.41
C ALA A 377 28.10 -87.50 -61.79
N ALA A 378 28.84 -88.23 -60.94
CA ALA A 378 30.06 -88.93 -61.33
C ALA A 378 30.44 -90.00 -60.30
N ASP A 379 30.23 -91.26 -60.68
CA ASP A 379 31.08 -92.46 -60.53
C ASP A 379 31.79 -92.75 -59.20
N THR A 380 31.99 -94.01 -58.78
CA THR A 380 31.36 -95.32 -59.00
C THR A 380 31.90 -96.20 -57.86
N ALA A 381 30.99 -96.94 -57.24
CA ALA A 381 31.28 -97.88 -56.17
C ALA A 381 32.12 -99.07 -56.66
N GLY A 382 33.22 -99.39 -55.97
CA GLY A 382 33.94 -100.65 -56.18
C GLY A 382 35.16 -100.87 -55.28
N ILE A 383 35.93 -99.83 -54.99
CA ILE A 383 37.04 -99.86 -54.00
C ILE A 383 36.62 -99.22 -52.66
N GLU A 384 35.47 -98.56 -52.67
CA GLU A 384 34.90 -97.79 -51.56
C GLU A 384 34.34 -98.68 -50.44
N ALA A 385 33.98 -99.95 -50.64
CA ALA A 385 33.33 -100.70 -49.55
C ALA A 385 34.27 -101.13 -48.39
N ALA A 386 35.60 -101.14 -48.59
CA ALA A 386 36.60 -101.42 -47.55
C ALA A 386 37.40 -100.16 -47.18
N ALA A 387 37.75 -99.33 -48.16
CA ALA A 387 38.34 -98.00 -47.92
C ALA A 387 37.34 -97.05 -47.25
N ALA A 388 36.05 -97.06 -47.62
CA ALA A 388 35.02 -96.28 -46.93
C ALA A 388 34.59 -96.90 -45.60
N ARG A 389 34.87 -98.18 -45.29
CA ARG A 389 34.72 -98.67 -43.90
C ARG A 389 35.84 -98.16 -43.00
N SER A 390 37.11 -98.25 -43.45
CA SER A 390 38.25 -97.72 -42.69
C SER A 390 38.34 -96.19 -42.70
N ALA A 391 37.81 -95.53 -43.73
CA ALA A 391 37.65 -94.07 -43.78
C ALA A 391 36.38 -93.61 -43.07
N ALA A 392 35.29 -94.39 -43.04
CA ALA A 392 34.13 -94.11 -42.19
C ALA A 392 34.46 -94.34 -40.72
N GLU A 393 35.30 -95.32 -40.34
CA GLU A 393 35.74 -95.51 -38.96
C GLU A 393 36.68 -94.37 -38.51
N ARG A 394 37.60 -93.93 -39.37
CA ARG A 394 38.47 -92.77 -39.10
C ARG A 394 37.71 -91.44 -39.13
N ALA A 395 36.78 -91.28 -40.07
CA ALA A 395 35.89 -90.13 -40.13
C ALA A 395 34.88 -90.14 -38.98
N ALA A 396 34.43 -91.31 -38.51
CA ALA A 396 33.59 -91.44 -37.31
C ALA A 396 34.39 -91.10 -36.05
N THR A 397 35.63 -91.57 -35.89
CA THR A 397 36.46 -91.20 -34.73
C THR A 397 37.00 -89.76 -34.78
N GLU A 398 37.17 -89.15 -35.96
CA GLU A 398 37.44 -87.71 -36.09
C GLU A 398 36.18 -86.86 -35.92
N ALA A 399 35.02 -87.33 -36.39
CA ALA A 399 33.74 -86.69 -36.16
C ALA A 399 33.35 -86.77 -34.69
N GLU A 400 33.59 -87.87 -33.99
CA GLU A 400 33.42 -88.00 -32.54
C GLU A 400 34.38 -87.08 -31.78
N ARG A 401 35.65 -86.95 -32.21
CA ARG A 401 36.59 -86.00 -31.60
C ARG A 401 36.23 -84.54 -31.87
N ARG A 402 35.70 -84.21 -33.05
CA ARG A 402 35.21 -82.87 -33.38
C ARG A 402 33.91 -82.55 -32.67
N ALA A 403 32.98 -83.49 -32.60
CA ALA A 403 31.75 -83.37 -31.83
C ALA A 403 32.04 -83.19 -30.34
N ALA A 404 32.99 -83.95 -29.78
CA ALA A 404 33.42 -83.78 -28.39
C ALA A 404 34.12 -82.41 -28.15
N ALA A 405 34.92 -81.93 -29.10
CA ALA A 405 35.56 -80.61 -29.01
C ALA A 405 34.58 -79.45 -29.21
N GLU A 406 33.56 -79.63 -30.07
CA GLU A 406 32.46 -78.68 -30.28
C GLU A 406 31.54 -78.63 -29.05
N GLU A 407 31.23 -79.78 -28.44
CA GLU A 407 30.46 -79.87 -27.20
C GLU A 407 31.20 -79.21 -26.03
N GLU A 408 32.51 -79.45 -25.89
CA GLU A 408 33.34 -78.79 -24.87
C GLU A 408 33.47 -77.26 -25.13
N ALA A 409 33.56 -76.84 -26.39
CA ALA A 409 33.57 -75.42 -26.76
C ALA A 409 32.20 -74.75 -26.51
N GLU A 410 31.10 -75.43 -26.78
CA GLU A 410 29.74 -74.97 -26.49
C GLU A 410 29.49 -74.88 -24.98
N GLU A 411 29.89 -75.88 -24.20
CA GLU A 411 29.79 -75.85 -22.74
C GLU A 411 30.64 -74.71 -22.15
N SER A 412 31.85 -74.51 -22.66
CA SER A 412 32.71 -73.39 -22.28
C SER A 412 32.08 -72.04 -22.64
N ALA A 413 31.52 -71.90 -23.85
CA ALA A 413 30.83 -70.70 -24.31
C ALA A 413 29.57 -70.40 -23.49
N ARG A 414 28.76 -71.42 -23.16
CA ARG A 414 27.59 -71.31 -22.27
C ARG A 414 28.00 -70.87 -20.87
N THR A 415 29.08 -71.43 -20.35
CA THR A 415 29.62 -71.07 -19.03
C THR A 415 30.14 -69.62 -19.01
N MET A 416 30.83 -69.18 -20.06
CA MET A 416 31.26 -67.78 -20.20
C MET A 416 30.09 -66.82 -20.39
N ALA A 417 29.07 -67.20 -21.14
CA ALA A 417 27.86 -66.39 -21.33
C ALA A 417 27.08 -66.23 -20.02
N LEU A 418 26.93 -67.30 -19.23
CA LEU A 418 26.34 -67.26 -17.90
C LEU A 418 27.12 -66.36 -16.95
N ARG A 419 28.47 -66.40 -16.99
CA ARG A 419 29.32 -65.51 -16.18
C ARG A 419 29.21 -64.04 -16.60
N ARG A 420 29.12 -63.75 -17.90
CA ARG A 420 28.91 -62.37 -18.40
C ARG A 420 27.55 -61.84 -17.97
N LYS A 421 26.50 -62.63 -18.14
CA LYS A 421 25.15 -62.27 -17.70
C LYS A 421 25.09 -62.02 -16.20
N ALA A 422 25.69 -62.91 -15.39
CA ALA A 422 25.77 -62.72 -13.94
C ALA A 422 26.52 -61.42 -13.56
N ALA A 423 27.63 -61.11 -14.24
CA ALA A 423 28.38 -59.86 -14.00
C ALA A 423 27.62 -58.60 -14.46
N GLU A 424 26.82 -58.70 -15.51
CA GLU A 424 25.94 -57.62 -15.99
C GLU A 424 24.77 -57.38 -15.03
N ASP A 425 24.14 -58.45 -14.55
CA ASP A 425 23.07 -58.42 -13.57
C ASP A 425 23.58 -57.83 -12.23
N GLU A 426 24.79 -58.18 -11.80
CA GLU A 426 25.42 -57.62 -10.59
C GLU A 426 25.73 -56.12 -10.74
N ARG A 427 26.19 -55.68 -11.93
CA ARG A 427 26.38 -54.26 -12.22
C ARG A 427 25.06 -53.49 -12.31
N ALA A 428 24.01 -54.10 -12.85
CA ALA A 428 22.68 -53.52 -12.89
C ALA A 428 22.10 -53.38 -11.48
N ALA A 429 22.24 -54.41 -10.64
CA ALA A 429 21.85 -54.39 -9.24
C ALA A 429 22.62 -53.31 -8.45
N ALA A 430 23.92 -53.17 -8.67
CA ALA A 430 24.73 -52.13 -8.02
C ALA A 430 24.31 -50.70 -8.44
N ARG A 431 23.98 -50.49 -9.72
CA ARG A 431 23.45 -49.20 -10.21
C ARG A 431 22.08 -48.89 -9.60
N ALA A 432 21.16 -49.85 -9.60
CA ALA A 432 19.85 -49.70 -9.00
C ALA A 432 19.94 -49.42 -7.49
N ALA A 433 20.84 -50.10 -6.77
CA ALA A 433 21.09 -49.84 -5.35
C ALA A 433 21.63 -48.43 -5.09
N LYS A 434 22.54 -47.93 -5.95
CA LYS A 434 23.06 -46.57 -5.85
C LYS A 434 21.98 -45.52 -6.13
N GLU A 435 21.18 -45.71 -7.18
CA GLU A 435 20.07 -44.82 -7.52
C GLU A 435 19.00 -44.79 -6.41
N ALA A 436 18.71 -45.94 -5.80
CA ALA A 436 17.81 -46.03 -4.65
C ALA A 436 18.36 -45.32 -3.41
N ALA A 437 19.67 -45.43 -3.14
CA ALA A 437 20.32 -44.70 -2.05
C ALA A 437 20.29 -43.18 -2.30
N GLU A 438 20.63 -42.72 -3.50
CA GLU A 438 20.57 -41.29 -3.86
C GLU A 438 19.13 -40.75 -3.82
N ALA A 439 18.13 -41.57 -4.18
CA ALA A 439 16.72 -41.21 -4.04
C ALA A 439 16.28 -41.12 -2.57
N ALA A 440 16.76 -42.03 -1.72
CA ALA A 440 16.49 -41.99 -0.29
C ALA A 440 17.12 -40.76 0.38
N ASP A 441 18.36 -40.40 0.02
CA ASP A 441 19.03 -39.20 0.53
C ASP A 441 18.28 -37.92 0.10
N ARG A 442 17.86 -37.84 -1.17
CA ARG A 442 17.03 -36.71 -1.65
C ARG A 442 15.69 -36.63 -0.91
N ALA A 443 15.04 -37.76 -0.65
CA ALA A 443 13.79 -37.80 0.10
C ALA A 443 13.99 -37.38 1.56
N ALA A 444 15.09 -37.79 2.19
CA ALA A 444 15.45 -37.39 3.54
C ALA A 444 15.75 -35.88 3.65
N ASP A 445 16.47 -35.31 2.68
CA ASP A 445 16.73 -33.87 2.60
C ASP A 445 15.45 -33.05 2.43
N ILE A 446 14.54 -33.51 1.58
CA ILE A 446 13.23 -32.86 1.39
C ILE A 446 12.41 -32.93 2.69
N ALA A 447 12.37 -34.09 3.35
CA ALA A 447 11.68 -34.26 4.62
C ALA A 447 12.28 -33.39 5.74
N ALA A 448 13.61 -33.28 5.81
CA ALA A 448 14.29 -32.44 6.78
C ALA A 448 14.00 -30.95 6.56
N ARG A 449 13.98 -30.49 5.29
CA ARG A 449 13.61 -29.10 4.95
C ARG A 449 12.14 -28.81 5.25
N ALA A 450 11.24 -29.76 5.00
CA ALA A 450 9.83 -29.63 5.34
C ALA A 450 9.63 -29.53 6.86
N ALA A 451 10.27 -30.41 7.63
CA ALA A 451 10.22 -30.38 9.09
C ALA A 451 10.81 -29.09 9.67
N ALA A 452 11.90 -28.56 9.10
CA ALA A 452 12.49 -27.29 9.53
C ALA A 452 11.54 -26.11 9.30
N LYS A 453 10.88 -26.05 8.13
CA LYS A 453 9.86 -25.03 7.82
C LYS A 453 8.66 -25.11 8.75
N GLU A 454 8.20 -26.31 9.06
CA GLU A 454 7.07 -26.51 9.99
C GLU A 454 7.44 -26.09 11.42
N ALA A 455 8.63 -26.42 11.89
CA ALA A 455 9.13 -25.99 13.19
C ALA A 455 9.28 -24.46 13.28
N GLU A 456 9.73 -23.81 12.21
CA GLU A 456 9.81 -22.34 12.13
C GLU A 456 8.41 -21.69 12.15
N ALA A 457 7.47 -22.21 11.36
CA ALA A 457 6.09 -21.76 11.37
C ALA A 457 5.42 -21.90 12.75
N GLN A 458 5.67 -23.02 13.45
CA GLN A 458 5.19 -23.23 14.82
C GLN A 458 5.80 -22.23 15.81
N ARG A 459 7.09 -21.87 15.67
CA ARG A 459 7.73 -20.85 16.50
C ARG A 459 7.14 -19.46 16.28
N ILE A 460 6.91 -19.09 15.02
CA ILE A 460 6.29 -17.81 14.65
C ILE A 460 4.87 -17.75 15.20
N ALA A 461 4.08 -18.81 15.04
CA ALA A 461 2.73 -18.89 15.58
C ALA A 461 2.71 -18.79 17.11
N ALA A 462 3.62 -19.50 17.80
CA ALA A 462 3.73 -19.43 19.25
C ALA A 462 4.19 -18.05 19.75
N ALA A 463 5.06 -17.36 19.02
CA ALA A 463 5.44 -15.99 19.34
C ALA A 463 4.25 -15.03 19.17
N ALA A 464 3.52 -15.14 18.06
CA ALA A 464 2.35 -14.32 17.80
C ALA A 464 1.25 -14.50 18.87
N GLU A 465 1.02 -15.72 19.36
CA GLU A 465 0.06 -15.94 20.45
C GLU A 465 0.54 -15.34 21.78
N ARG A 466 1.84 -15.45 22.11
CA ARG A 466 2.39 -14.77 23.31
C ARG A 466 2.28 -13.25 23.22
N ASP A 467 2.48 -12.68 22.05
CA ASP A 467 2.35 -11.23 21.83
C ASP A 467 0.89 -10.78 22.00
N LYS A 468 -0.07 -11.58 21.50
CA LYS A 468 -1.51 -11.34 21.75
C LYS A 468 -1.87 -11.43 23.23
N GLU A 469 -1.38 -12.44 23.94
CA GLU A 469 -1.60 -12.59 25.38
C GLU A 469 -0.99 -11.43 26.17
N ALA A 470 0.23 -11.00 25.80
CA ALA A 470 0.89 -9.85 26.41
C ALA A 470 0.14 -8.54 26.18
N ALA A 471 -0.37 -8.34 24.96
CA ALA A 471 -1.21 -7.19 24.60
C ALA A 471 -2.53 -7.19 25.40
N ALA A 472 -3.23 -8.33 25.46
CA ALA A 472 -4.46 -8.46 26.23
C ALA A 472 -4.23 -8.25 27.75
N ALA A 473 -3.12 -8.76 28.28
CA ALA A 473 -2.74 -8.53 29.67
C ALA A 473 -2.37 -7.05 29.94
N ALA A 474 -1.77 -6.35 28.98
CA ALA A 474 -1.50 -4.93 29.08
C ALA A 474 -2.79 -4.10 29.04
N GLU A 475 -3.74 -4.46 28.16
CA GLU A 475 -5.06 -3.83 28.10
C GLU A 475 -5.85 -4.02 29.40
N LEU A 476 -5.84 -5.22 29.98
CA LEU A 476 -6.49 -5.50 31.26
C LEU A 476 -5.88 -4.65 32.39
N ARG A 477 -4.54 -4.57 32.45
CA ARG A 477 -3.83 -3.72 33.43
C ARG A 477 -4.20 -2.25 33.26
N ALA A 478 -4.28 -1.77 32.02
CA ALA A 478 -4.71 -0.39 31.73
C ALA A 478 -6.18 -0.14 32.13
N ALA A 479 -7.06 -1.12 31.90
CA ALA A 479 -8.47 -1.04 32.30
C ALA A 479 -8.63 -1.01 33.83
N GLN A 480 -7.88 -1.86 34.54
CA GLN A 480 -7.85 -1.88 36.01
C GLN A 480 -7.34 -0.55 36.57
N ALA A 481 -6.25 0.00 36.03
CA ALA A 481 -5.74 1.30 36.45
C ALA A 481 -6.76 2.44 36.24
N ARG A 482 -7.51 2.43 35.13
CA ARG A 482 -8.59 3.40 34.88
C ARG A 482 -9.77 3.23 35.84
N GLU A 483 -10.10 2.00 36.22
CA GLU A 483 -11.15 1.76 37.21
C GLU A 483 -10.72 2.23 38.61
N GLU A 484 -9.49 1.95 39.00
CA GLU A 484 -8.91 2.44 40.26
C GLU A 484 -8.86 3.98 40.31
N ALA A 485 -8.47 4.62 39.20
CA ALA A 485 -8.50 6.09 39.08
C ALA A 485 -9.91 6.65 39.29
N ARG A 486 -10.91 6.10 38.59
CA ARG A 486 -12.31 6.52 38.75
C ARG A 486 -12.84 6.30 40.15
N ARG A 487 -12.49 5.18 40.79
CA ARG A 487 -12.87 4.90 42.20
C ARG A 487 -12.19 5.87 43.18
N ALA A 488 -10.96 6.30 42.92
CA ALA A 488 -10.29 7.32 43.71
C ALA A 488 -10.95 8.70 43.53
N GLU A 489 -11.32 9.07 42.31
CA GLU A 489 -12.03 10.32 42.02
C GLU A 489 -13.40 10.36 42.69
N LEU A 490 -14.19 9.28 42.63
CA LEU A 490 -15.49 9.21 43.30
C LEU A 490 -15.36 9.35 44.82
N ARG A 491 -14.31 8.77 45.43
CA ARG A 491 -14.02 8.94 46.86
C ARG A 491 -13.63 10.39 47.20
N ALA A 492 -12.88 11.06 46.32
CA ALA A 492 -12.56 12.47 46.48
C ALA A 492 -13.82 13.33 46.47
N VAL A 493 -14.70 13.15 45.48
CA VAL A 493 -15.96 13.88 45.37
C VAL A 493 -16.87 13.62 46.57
N ALA A 494 -17.00 12.35 47.01
CA ALA A 494 -17.80 12.01 48.19
C ALA A 494 -17.26 12.66 49.48
N ALA A 495 -15.93 12.75 49.63
CA ALA A 495 -15.31 13.44 50.75
C ALA A 495 -15.50 14.96 50.68
N GLU A 496 -15.46 15.56 49.48
CA GLU A 496 -15.76 16.99 49.27
C GLU A 496 -17.22 17.32 49.58
N ASP A 497 -18.15 16.46 49.19
CA ASP A 497 -19.58 16.61 49.46
C ASP A 497 -19.89 16.46 50.96
N ALA A 498 -19.22 15.53 51.66
CA ALA A 498 -19.35 15.38 53.11
C ALA A 498 -18.92 16.65 53.89
N LEU A 499 -18.05 17.47 53.31
CA LEU A 499 -17.59 18.73 53.88
C LEU A 499 -18.44 19.94 53.44
N SER A 500 -19.46 19.73 52.60
CA SER A 500 -20.32 20.80 52.06
C SER A 500 -19.53 21.95 51.42
N LEU A 501 -18.37 21.66 50.82
CA LEU A 501 -17.50 22.68 50.23
C LEU A 501 -18.10 23.24 48.94
N SER A 502 -18.00 24.56 48.74
CA SER A 502 -18.33 25.18 47.46
C SER A 502 -17.35 24.77 46.36
N ASP A 503 -17.76 24.85 45.09
CA ASP A 503 -16.88 24.51 43.95
C ASP A 503 -15.59 25.35 43.94
N ARG A 504 -15.67 26.60 44.43
CA ARG A 504 -14.51 27.47 44.59
C ARG A 504 -13.57 26.96 45.68
N ASP A 505 -14.08 26.59 46.84
CA ASP A 505 -13.26 26.11 47.97
C ASP A 505 -12.55 24.81 47.64
N ARG A 506 -13.20 23.92 46.89
CA ARG A 506 -12.60 22.67 46.36
C ARG A 506 -11.38 22.97 45.50
N ARG A 507 -11.53 23.87 44.52
CA ARG A 507 -10.44 24.29 43.62
C ARG A 507 -9.29 24.96 44.37
N VAL A 508 -9.59 25.81 45.34
CA VAL A 508 -8.58 26.51 46.17
C VAL A 508 -7.80 25.51 47.04
N ARG A 509 -8.48 24.56 47.70
CA ARG A 509 -7.83 23.51 48.52
C ARG A 509 -6.98 22.55 47.69
N ARG A 510 -7.44 22.20 46.49
CA ARG A 510 -6.67 21.39 45.53
C ARG A 510 -5.39 22.10 45.08
N VAL A 511 -5.46 23.41 44.81
CA VAL A 511 -4.27 24.20 44.46
C VAL A 511 -3.35 24.39 45.67
N ALA A 512 -3.89 24.55 46.87
CA ALA A 512 -3.08 24.59 48.10
C ALA A 512 -2.33 23.27 48.33
N TRP A 513 -2.97 22.13 48.08
CA TRP A 513 -2.32 20.82 48.09
C TRP A 513 -1.23 20.71 47.02
N MET A 514 -1.47 21.20 45.79
CA MET A 514 -0.46 21.22 44.73
C MET A 514 0.74 22.09 45.13
N ILE A 515 0.52 23.29 45.69
CA ILE A 515 1.59 24.16 46.17
C ILE A 515 2.45 23.44 47.21
N ALA A 516 1.81 22.76 48.17
CA ALA A 516 2.51 22.08 49.25
C ALA A 516 3.29 20.83 48.80
N THR A 517 2.76 20.05 47.84
CA THR A 517 3.34 18.78 47.41
C THR A 517 4.25 18.89 46.19
N ARG A 518 4.04 19.87 45.32
CA ARG A 518 4.76 20.04 44.04
C ARG A 518 5.75 21.18 44.07
N ALA A 519 5.36 22.28 44.70
CA ALA A 519 6.13 23.52 44.69
C ALA A 519 6.90 23.75 46.00
N GLY A 520 6.95 22.74 46.88
CA GLY A 520 7.65 22.80 48.17
C GLY A 520 7.06 23.84 49.14
N GLY A 521 5.78 24.17 48.97
CA GLY A 521 5.10 25.20 49.77
C GLY A 521 5.23 26.62 49.23
N ASP A 522 5.98 26.86 48.14
CA ASP A 522 6.09 28.17 47.50
C ASP A 522 5.06 28.30 46.36
N PRO A 523 4.04 29.17 46.48
CA PRO A 523 3.04 29.37 45.44
C PRO A 523 3.62 29.79 44.09
N LEU A 524 4.71 30.56 44.07
CA LEU A 524 5.29 31.09 42.82
C LEU A 524 6.02 30.02 42.01
N ARG A 525 6.44 28.94 42.67
CA ARG A 525 7.08 27.79 42.03
C ARG A 525 6.10 26.86 41.33
N LEU A 526 4.80 26.98 41.57
CA LEU A 526 3.78 26.23 40.85
C LEU A 526 3.44 26.94 39.52
N PRO A 527 3.78 26.35 38.35
CA PRO A 527 3.48 26.96 37.06
C PRO A 527 1.97 27.07 36.85
N LEU A 528 1.52 28.18 36.24
CA LEU A 528 0.10 28.38 35.95
C LEU A 528 -0.46 27.29 35.03
N GLY A 529 0.33 26.82 34.06
CA GLY A 529 -0.07 25.73 33.17
C GLY A 529 -0.40 24.41 33.89
N GLU A 530 0.25 24.10 35.01
CA GLU A 530 -0.09 22.90 35.80
C GLU A 530 -1.45 23.05 36.49
N ILE A 531 -1.78 24.25 36.95
CA ILE A 531 -3.09 24.57 37.55
C ILE A 531 -4.18 24.56 36.49
N GLU A 532 -3.91 25.09 35.29
CA GLU A 532 -4.83 25.05 34.14
C GLU A 532 -5.19 23.62 33.78
N VAL A 533 -4.20 22.72 33.69
CA VAL A 533 -4.42 21.30 33.41
C VAL A 533 -5.17 20.60 34.54
N ALA A 534 -4.78 20.85 35.79
CA ALA A 534 -5.38 20.18 36.95
C ALA A 534 -6.85 20.59 37.20
N LEU A 535 -7.22 21.83 36.91
CA LEU A 535 -8.56 22.37 37.17
C LEU A 535 -9.42 22.56 35.91
N GLY A 536 -8.84 22.41 34.71
CA GLY A 536 -9.52 22.69 33.44
C GLY A 536 -9.92 24.16 33.27
N VAL A 537 -9.07 25.09 33.73
CA VAL A 537 -9.36 26.53 33.73
C VAL A 537 -8.36 27.32 32.88
N GLN A 538 -8.74 28.53 32.48
CA GLN A 538 -7.88 29.46 31.74
C GLN A 538 -6.89 30.19 32.69
N ASN A 539 -5.80 30.73 32.12
CA ASN A 539 -4.69 31.36 32.86
C ASN A 539 -5.12 32.40 33.91
N GLY A 540 -6.07 33.28 33.59
CA GLY A 540 -6.58 34.29 34.52
C GLY A 540 -7.26 33.69 35.75
N ALA A 541 -7.99 32.60 35.58
CA ALA A 541 -8.61 31.87 36.69
C ALA A 541 -7.56 31.06 37.47
N ALA A 542 -6.61 30.41 36.79
CA ALA A 542 -5.51 29.67 37.43
C ALA A 542 -4.67 30.58 38.36
N SER A 543 -4.36 31.79 37.90
CA SER A 543 -3.63 32.79 38.71
C SER A 543 -4.42 33.22 39.96
N THR A 544 -5.73 33.39 39.80
CA THR A 544 -6.64 33.74 40.92
C THR A 544 -6.68 32.61 41.95
N TYR A 545 -6.86 31.36 41.51
CA TYR A 545 -6.86 30.21 42.42
C TYR A 545 -5.53 29.99 43.13
N ARG A 546 -4.39 30.28 42.46
CA ARG A 546 -3.07 30.22 43.08
C ARG A 546 -2.91 31.24 44.20
N LYS A 547 -3.44 32.44 44.00
CA LYS A 547 -3.45 33.50 45.03
C LYS A 547 -4.35 33.13 46.20
N ASP A 548 -5.60 32.73 45.92
CA ASP A 548 -6.55 32.32 46.95
C ASP A 548 -6.01 31.12 47.76
N ALA A 549 -5.29 30.20 47.12
CA ALA A 549 -4.65 29.06 47.79
C ALA A 549 -3.46 29.47 48.65
N ALA A 550 -2.66 30.44 48.22
CA ALA A 550 -1.58 31.01 49.01
C ALA A 550 -2.13 31.72 50.27
N ASP A 551 -3.21 32.47 50.11
CA ASP A 551 -3.90 33.15 51.22
C ASP A 551 -4.49 32.12 52.19
N LEU A 552 -5.06 31.02 51.68
CA LEU A 552 -5.56 29.91 52.49
C LEU A 552 -4.44 29.26 53.32
N ILE A 553 -3.30 28.94 52.71
CA ILE A 553 -2.11 28.40 53.41
C ILE A 553 -1.63 29.41 54.48
N GLY A 554 -1.57 30.70 54.13
CA GLY A 554 -1.19 31.78 55.05
C GLY A 554 -2.13 31.94 56.25
N SER A 555 -3.41 31.54 56.12
CA SER A 555 -4.38 31.54 57.21
C SER A 555 -4.23 30.39 58.22
N GLY A 556 -3.24 29.50 58.01
CA GLY A 556 -2.97 28.35 58.89
C GLY A 556 -3.58 27.02 58.40
N TYR A 557 -4.00 26.95 57.14
CA TYR A 557 -4.47 25.71 56.52
C TYR A 557 -3.32 24.70 56.35
N ASP A 558 -3.46 23.51 56.95
CA ASP A 558 -2.54 22.39 56.75
C ASP A 558 -3.18 21.30 55.89
N TYR A 559 -2.66 21.16 54.66
CA TYR A 559 -3.06 20.16 53.68
C TYR A 559 -2.93 18.71 54.16
N ARG A 560 -2.14 18.41 55.20
CA ARG A 560 -2.00 17.05 55.77
C ARG A 560 -3.14 16.67 56.71
N THR A 561 -3.76 17.68 57.30
CA THR A 561 -4.93 17.52 58.17
C THR A 561 -6.25 17.64 57.41
N ASP A 562 -6.18 18.05 56.13
CA ASP A 562 -7.36 18.09 55.27
C ASP A 562 -7.83 16.66 54.96
N PRO A 563 -9.11 16.31 55.22
CA PRO A 563 -9.67 14.99 54.88
C PRO A 563 -9.60 14.65 53.38
N LEU A 564 -9.44 15.65 52.51
CA LEU A 564 -9.26 15.49 51.06
C LEU A 564 -7.81 15.13 50.69
N HIS A 565 -6.87 15.22 51.62
CA HIS A 565 -5.45 14.94 51.39
C HIS A 565 -5.22 13.57 50.75
N ALA A 566 -5.78 12.52 51.38
CA ALA A 566 -5.61 11.14 50.93
C ALA A 566 -6.24 10.92 49.55
N ALA A 567 -7.39 11.55 49.29
CA ALA A 567 -8.09 11.44 48.03
C ALA A 567 -7.34 12.14 46.89
N TYR A 568 -6.83 13.35 47.11
CA TYR A 568 -6.00 14.07 46.14
C TYR A 568 -4.68 13.35 45.86
N GLN A 569 -4.08 12.73 46.88
CA GLN A 569 -2.85 11.95 46.71
C GLN A 569 -3.07 10.69 45.86
N GLU A 570 -4.21 10.00 46.00
CA GLU A 570 -4.53 8.82 45.18
C GLU A 570 -4.90 9.16 43.75
N VAL A 571 -5.81 10.13 43.54
CA VAL A 571 -6.16 10.60 42.18
C VAL A 571 -4.91 11.00 41.41
N TYR A 572 -3.96 11.63 42.10
CA TYR A 572 -2.71 12.02 41.49
C TYR A 572 -1.80 10.83 41.16
N LYS A 573 -1.59 9.89 42.10
CA LYS A 573 -0.74 8.71 41.87
C LYS A 573 -1.19 7.92 40.65
N THR A 574 -2.49 7.78 40.43
CA THR A 574 -3.04 6.99 39.32
C THR A 574 -2.96 7.72 37.98
N ASN A 575 -3.15 9.05 37.97
CA ASN A 575 -3.06 9.87 36.75
C ASN A 575 -1.63 10.13 36.26
N TRP A 576 -0.61 9.91 37.09
CA TRP A 576 0.79 10.14 36.74
C TRP A 576 1.67 8.87 36.71
N ALA A 577 1.19 7.73 37.22
CA ALA A 577 1.82 6.43 36.98
C ALA A 577 1.45 5.83 35.61
N SER A 578 0.52 6.46 34.90
CA SER A 578 0.01 6.06 33.57
C SER A 578 0.53 6.94 32.42
N ALA A 579 1.33 7.97 32.73
CA ALA A 579 2.10 8.80 31.79
C ALA A 579 3.57 8.40 31.86
#